data_AF-A0A0N0T8I6-F1
#
_entry.id   AF-A0A0N0T8I6-F1
#
_cell.length_a   1.000
_cell.length_b   1.000
_cell.length_c   1.000
_cell.angle_alpha   90.00
_cell.angle_beta   90.00
_cell.angle_gamma   90.00
#
_symmetry.space_group_name_H-M   'P 1'
#
loop_
_entity.id
_entity.type
_entity.pdbx_description
1 polymer ?
#
loop_
_entity_poly.entity_id
_entity_poly.type
_entity_poly.pdbx_seq_one_letter_code
_entity_poly.pdbx_strand_id
1 'polypeptide(L)'
;MATSDLPRLVGSPEQIAWAEGIRAKALVEIDKSRAEMAAHVAEHPEAAAEEAANNAAFDQAIKAHPDARWWIDCEDLAEYHLRVEVHEIIARAEIARST
;
A
#
# COMPACT_ATOMS: atom_id res chain seq x y z
N MET A 1 6.74 8.36 -3.68
CA MET A 1 5.43 9.02 -3.49
C MET A 1 5.60 10.38 -2.83
N ALA A 2 4.87 11.44 -3.22
CA ALA A 2 4.87 12.67 -2.43
C ALA A 2 4.09 12.38 -1.12
N THR A 3 4.73 12.55 0.04
CA THR A 3 4.14 12.34 1.37
C THR A 3 2.89 13.18 1.63
N SER A 4 2.62 14.16 0.77
CA SER A 4 1.49 15.10 0.80
C SER A 4 0.11 14.45 0.69
N ASP A 5 0.01 13.22 0.17
CA ASP A 5 -1.28 12.60 -0.19
C ASP A 5 -1.71 11.47 0.77
N LEU A 6 -0.93 11.23 1.83
CA LEU A 6 -1.26 10.25 2.86
C LEU A 6 -2.13 10.86 3.96
N PRO A 7 -3.13 10.13 4.47
CA PRO A 7 -3.91 10.60 5.61
C PRO A 7 -2.99 10.80 6.81
N ARG A 8 -3.28 11.85 7.59
CA ARG A 8 -2.64 12.02 8.90
C ARG A 8 -3.05 10.86 9.80
N LEU A 9 -2.09 10.36 10.58
CA LEU A 9 -2.38 9.32 11.56
C LEU A 9 -3.18 9.90 12.72
N VAL A 10 -4.11 9.11 13.23
CA VAL A 10 -4.96 9.42 14.38
C VAL A 10 -4.57 8.50 15.53
N GLY A 11 -4.42 9.05 16.72
CA GLY A 11 -3.97 8.33 17.92
C GLY A 11 -3.42 9.29 18.97
N SER A 12 -2.85 8.76 20.07
CA SER A 12 -2.07 9.59 20.99
C SER A 12 -0.79 10.09 20.31
N PRO A 13 -0.19 11.21 20.78
CA PRO A 13 1.07 11.70 20.22
C PRO A 13 2.19 10.65 20.18
N GLU A 14 2.27 9.81 21.22
CA GLU A 14 3.26 8.72 21.30
C GLU A 14 2.97 7.60 20.28
N GLN A 15 1.69 7.22 20.13
CA GLN A 15 1.29 6.23 19.13
C GLN A 15 1.56 6.72 17.71
N ILE A 16 1.22 7.98 17.42
CA ILE A 16 1.46 8.58 16.11
C ILE A 16 2.96 8.57 15.79
N ALA A 17 3.80 9.03 16.71
CA ALA A 17 5.26 9.07 16.49
C ALA A 17 5.84 7.67 16.21
N TRP A 18 5.36 6.64 16.92
CA TRP A 18 5.79 5.27 16.67
C TRP A 18 5.27 4.74 15.33
N ALA A 19 3.97 4.90 15.07
CA ALA A 19 3.32 4.44 13.84
C ALA A 19 3.88 5.11 12.58
N GLU A 20 4.32 6.37 12.65
CA GLU A 20 5.00 7.06 11.54
C GLU A 20 6.29 6.35 11.13
N GLY A 21 7.07 5.85 12.10
CA GLY A 21 8.28 5.08 11.83
C GLY A 21 7.98 3.73 11.16
N ILE A 22 6.93 3.03 11.61
CA ILE A 22 6.48 1.77 11.01
C ILE A 22 5.97 2.00 9.59
N ARG A 23 5.09 2.97 9.40
CA ARG A 23 4.55 3.36 8.09
C ARG A 23 5.66 3.74 7.13
N ALA A 24 6.66 4.50 7.57
CA ALA A 24 7.80 4.86 6.73
C ALA A 24 8.58 3.64 6.22
N LYS A 25 8.83 2.62 7.06
CA LYS A 25 9.48 1.37 6.64
C LYS A 25 8.63 0.60 5.62
N ALA A 26 7.34 0.44 5.89
CA ALA A 26 6.43 -0.25 4.96
C ALA A 26 6.40 0.44 3.60
N LEU A 27 6.38 1.78 3.56
CA LEU A 27 6.41 2.55 2.32
C LEU A 27 7.71 2.35 1.53
N VAL A 28 8.85 2.17 2.19
CA VAL A 28 10.12 1.85 1.52
C VAL A 28 10.04 0.51 0.79
N GLU A 29 9.49 -0.53 1.44
CA GLU A 29 9.32 -1.84 0.80
C GLU A 29 8.30 -1.80 -0.35
N ILE A 30 7.20 -1.05 -0.19
CA ILE A 30 6.23 -0.84 -1.27
C ILE A 30 6.87 -0.12 -2.46
N ASP A 31 7.66 0.93 -2.22
CA ASP A 31 8.36 1.64 -3.29
C ASP A 31 9.36 0.73 -4.04
N LYS A 32 9.96 -0.27 -3.37
CA LYS A 32 10.76 -1.31 -4.05
C LYS A 32 9.90 -2.19 -4.95
N SER A 33 8.76 -2.71 -4.44
CA SER A 33 7.84 -3.51 -5.25
C SER A 33 7.33 -2.72 -6.47
N ARG A 34 7.07 -1.42 -6.33
CA ARG A 34 6.71 -0.55 -7.46
C ARG A 34 7.82 -0.44 -8.49
N ALA A 35 9.07 -0.29 -8.05
CA ALA A 35 10.21 -0.25 -8.95
C ALA A 35 10.40 -1.59 -9.69
N GLU A 36 10.20 -2.72 -9.02
CA GLU A 36 10.24 -4.05 -9.63
C GLU A 36 9.14 -4.23 -10.68
N MET A 37 7.90 -3.81 -10.39
CA MET A 37 6.81 -3.86 -11.36
C MET A 37 7.06 -2.93 -12.56
N ALA A 38 7.56 -1.72 -12.33
CA ALA A 38 7.92 -0.80 -13.41
C ALA A 38 9.03 -1.36 -14.31
N ALA A 39 10.02 -2.03 -13.72
CA ALA A 39 11.06 -2.73 -14.48
C ALA A 39 10.48 -3.90 -15.29
N HIS A 40 9.56 -4.67 -14.71
CA HIS A 40 8.85 -5.73 -15.43
C HIS A 40 8.06 -5.18 -16.63
N VAL A 41 7.32 -4.08 -16.47
CA VAL A 41 6.58 -3.42 -17.55
C VAL A 41 7.49 -2.93 -18.68
N ALA A 42 8.72 -2.50 -18.37
CA ALA A 42 9.68 -2.09 -19.39
C ALA A 42 10.08 -3.26 -20.32
N GLU A 43 10.09 -4.48 -19.81
CA GLU A 43 10.35 -5.72 -20.57
C GLU A 43 9.07 -6.37 -21.12
N HIS A 44 7.93 -6.12 -20.46
CA HIS A 44 6.61 -6.69 -20.75
C HIS A 44 5.52 -5.60 -20.77
N PRO A 45 5.41 -4.82 -21.85
CA PRO A 45 4.47 -3.69 -21.92
C PRO A 45 3.00 -4.08 -21.72
N GLU A 46 2.63 -5.33 -22.01
CA GLU A 46 1.31 -5.89 -21.75
C GLU A 46 0.92 -5.88 -20.27
N ALA A 47 1.89 -5.87 -19.35
CA ALA A 47 1.68 -5.82 -17.91
C ALA A 47 1.36 -4.42 -17.37
N ALA A 48 1.37 -3.37 -18.20
CA ALA A 48 1.17 -1.99 -17.74
C ALA A 48 -0.19 -1.77 -17.06
N ALA A 49 -1.25 -2.46 -17.50
CA ALA A 49 -2.56 -2.36 -16.87
C ALA A 49 -2.58 -3.02 -15.47
N GLU A 50 -1.85 -4.12 -15.31
CA GLU A 50 -1.69 -4.81 -14.02
C GLU A 50 -0.85 -3.99 -13.04
N GLU A 51 0.25 -3.40 -13.51
CA GLU A 51 1.07 -2.48 -12.71
C GLU A 51 0.23 -1.29 -12.21
N ALA A 52 -0.52 -0.64 -13.10
CA ALA A 52 -1.39 0.47 -12.73
C ALA A 52 -2.45 0.07 -11.69
N ALA A 53 -3.06 -1.12 -11.85
CA ALA A 53 -4.03 -1.64 -10.89
C ALA A 53 -3.41 -1.93 -9.52
N ASN A 54 -2.22 -2.55 -9.49
CA ASN A 54 -1.48 -2.80 -8.25
C ASN A 54 -1.09 -1.49 -7.56
N ASN A 55 -0.56 -0.52 -8.30
CA ASN A 55 -0.17 0.78 -7.74
C ASN A 55 -1.35 1.52 -7.10
N ALA A 56 -2.50 1.52 -7.77
CA ALA A 56 -3.74 2.08 -7.25
C ALA A 56 -4.26 1.32 -6.02
N ALA A 57 -4.19 -0.01 -6.03
CA ALA A 57 -4.59 -0.83 -4.89
C ALA A 57 -3.70 -0.60 -3.68
N PHE A 58 -2.38 -0.44 -3.86
CA PHE A 58 -1.47 -0.07 -2.77
C PHE A 58 -1.84 1.29 -2.18
N ASP A 59 -2.10 2.30 -3.02
CA ASP A 59 -2.52 3.62 -2.56
C ASP A 59 -3.82 3.55 -1.77
N GLN A 60 -4.78 2.76 -2.24
CA GLN A 60 -6.05 2.53 -1.55
C GLN A 60 -5.84 1.84 -0.19
N ALA A 61 -5.06 0.75 -0.14
CA ALA A 61 -4.78 0.02 1.09
C ALA A 61 -4.09 0.91 2.13
N ILE A 62 -3.05 1.66 1.74
CA ILE A 62 -2.35 2.58 2.65
C ILE A 62 -3.31 3.66 3.18
N LYS A 63 -4.15 4.23 2.30
CA LYS A 63 -5.10 5.29 2.67
C LYS A 63 -6.23 4.77 3.57
N ALA A 64 -6.51 3.47 3.58
CA ALA A 64 -7.54 2.85 4.41
C ALA A 64 -7.16 2.79 5.90
N HIS A 65 -5.88 3.00 6.24
CA HIS A 65 -5.37 2.84 7.61
C HIS A 65 -4.87 4.17 8.22
N PRO A 66 -5.75 5.13 8.54
CA PRO A 66 -5.38 6.36 9.22
C PRO A 66 -5.16 6.17 10.73
N ASP A 67 -5.54 5.04 11.32
CA ASP A 67 -5.37 4.80 12.75
C ASP A 67 -3.93 4.34 13.04
N ALA A 68 -3.22 5.06 13.93
CA ALA A 68 -1.88 4.70 14.37
C ALA A 68 -1.83 3.29 14.98
N ARG A 69 -2.93 2.84 15.61
CA ARG A 69 -3.02 1.52 16.21
C ARG A 69 -2.86 0.40 15.18
N TRP A 70 -3.41 0.54 13.97
CA TRP A 70 -3.28 -0.50 12.94
C TRP A 70 -1.82 -0.74 12.58
N TRP A 71 -1.06 0.34 12.36
CA TRP A 71 0.37 0.26 12.06
C TRP A 71 1.16 -0.37 13.20
N ILE A 72 0.82 -0.03 14.45
CA ILE A 72 1.45 -0.61 15.64
C ILE A 72 1.11 -2.10 15.77
N ASP A 73 -0.16 -2.49 15.61
CA ASP A 73 -0.59 -3.88 15.73
C ASP A 73 0.02 -4.76 14.63
N CYS A 74 0.34 -4.19 13.46
CA CYS A 74 1.06 -4.88 12.37
C CYS A 74 2.59 -4.90 12.54
N GLU A 75 3.18 -4.00 13.33
CA GLU A 75 4.63 -3.85 13.51
C GLU A 75 5.43 -3.97 12.18
N ASP A 76 6.44 -4.83 12.13
CA ASP A 76 7.29 -5.06 10.95
C ASP A 76 6.58 -5.87 9.83
N LEU A 77 5.32 -6.29 10.03
CA LEU A 77 4.51 -7.01 9.04
C LEU A 77 3.53 -6.10 8.26
N ALA A 78 3.56 -4.78 8.50
CA ALA A 78 2.63 -3.85 7.85
C ALA A 78 2.64 -3.93 6.31
N GLU A 79 3.81 -4.08 5.68
CA GLU A 79 3.89 -4.28 4.22
C GLU A 79 3.21 -5.59 3.77
N TYR A 80 3.42 -6.69 4.50
CA TYR A 80 2.81 -7.97 4.20
C TYR A 80 1.28 -7.88 4.27
N HIS A 81 0.74 -7.23 5.30
CA HIS A 81 -0.69 -7.00 5.43
C HIS A 81 -1.25 -6.15 4.28
N LEU A 82 -0.55 -5.08 3.90
CA LEU A 82 -0.94 -4.26 2.75
C LEU A 82 -0.97 -5.08 1.45
N ARG A 83 0.00 -5.98 1.23
CA ARG A 83 0.00 -6.86 0.04
C ARG A 83 -1.18 -7.83 0.01
N VAL A 84 -1.54 -8.39 1.16
CA VAL A 84 -2.75 -9.24 1.25
C VAL A 84 -3.99 -8.43 0.86
N GLU A 85 -4.13 -7.23 1.39
CA GLU A 85 -5.25 -6.34 1.06
C GLU A 85 -5.27 -5.91 -0.41
N VAL A 86 -4.11 -5.65 -1.01
CA VAL A 86 -3.99 -5.34 -2.45
C VAL A 86 -4.60 -6.44 -3.30
N HIS A 87 -4.26 -7.70 -3.03
CA HIS A 87 -4.84 -8.83 -3.76
C HIS A 87 -6.37 -8.90 -3.59
N GLU A 88 -6.88 -8.63 -2.39
CA GLU A 88 -8.33 -8.58 -2.15
C GLU A 88 -9.01 -7.44 -2.92
N ILE A 89 -8.40 -6.25 -2.95
CA ILE A 89 -8.93 -5.08 -3.67
C ILE A 89 -9.03 -5.39 -5.16
N ILE A 90 -7.97 -5.95 -5.75
CA ILE A 90 -7.93 -6.30 -7.18
C ILE A 90 -8.98 -7.38 -7.49
N ALA A 91 -9.04 -8.45 -6.69
CA ALA A 91 -10.01 -9.54 -6.89
C ALA A 91 -11.46 -9.03 -6.83
N ARG A 92 -11.79 -8.14 -5.89
CA ARG A 92 -13.12 -7.52 -5.81
C ARG A 92 -13.43 -6.66 -7.04
N ALA A 93 -12.45 -5.90 -7.54
CA ALA A 93 -12.62 -5.08 -8.74
C ALA A 93 -12.83 -5.92 -10.01
N GLU A 94 -12.23 -7.10 -10.10
CA GLU A 94 -12.45 -8.06 -11.19
C GLU A 94 -13.84 -8.68 -11.17
N ILE A 95 -14.31 -9.08 -9.99
CA ILE A 95 -15.67 -9.61 -9.81
C ILE A 95 -16.71 -8.56 -10.21
N ALA A 96 -16.56 -7.31 -9.74
CA ALA A 96 -17.49 -6.22 -10.04
C ALA A 96 -17.55 -5.84 -11.53
N ARG A 97 -16.47 -6.07 -12.29
CA ARG A 97 -16.46 -5.87 -13.76
C ARG A 97 -17.18 -6.99 -14.53
N SER A 98 -17.40 -8.13 -13.89
CA SER A 98 -17.97 -9.34 -14.50
C SER A 98 -19.48 -9.50 -14.27
N THR A 99 -20.10 -8.59 -13.52
CA THR A 99 -21.52 -8.54 -13.16
C THR A 99 -22.23 -7.38 -13.84
#